data_AF-A0A365YUR6-F1
#
_entry.id   AF-A0A365YUR6-F1
#
_cell.length_a   1.000
_cell.length_b   1.000
_cell.length_c   1.000
_cell.angle_alpha   90.00
_cell.angle_beta   90.00
_cell.angle_gamma   90.00
#
_symmetry.space_group_name_H-M   'P 1'
#
loop_
_entity.id
_entity.type
_entity.pdbx_description
1 polymer ?
#
loop_
_entity_poly.entity_id
_entity_poly.type
_entity_poly.pdbx_seq_one_letter_code
_entity_poly.pdbx_strand_id
1 'polypeptide(L)' 'MACLHVYAPPDWQVVPTAHSWCQCGRDERAIGRKRVAALVAAHTAHRDTCTLHSSQEGRVAA' A
#
# COMPACT_ATOMS: atom_id res chain seq x y z
N MET A 1 -10.03 -4.96 0.13
CA MET A 1 -9.37 -4.02 1.07
C MET A 1 -7.88 -3.98 0.80
N ALA A 2 -7.36 -2.80 0.45
CA ALA A 2 -5.92 -2.54 0.32
C ALA A 2 -5.52 -1.57 1.44
N CYS A 3 -4.49 -1.92 2.20
CA CYS A 3 -4.02 -1.13 3.33
C CYS A 3 -2.53 -0.81 3.19
N LEU A 4 -2.16 0.33 3.77
CA LEU A 4 -0.80 0.82 3.83
C LEU A 4 -0.58 1.37 5.24
N HIS A 5 0.38 0.78 5.93
CA HIS A 5 0.90 1.28 7.20
C HIS A 5 2.26 1.91 6.95
N VAL A 6 2.44 3.18 7.32
CA VAL A 6 3.73 3.86 7.29
C VAL A 6 4.10 4.27 8.70
N TYR A 7 5.24 3.78 9.18
CA TYR A 7 5.83 4.21 10.43
C TYR A 7 6.96 5.21 10.12
N ALA A 8 6.66 6.48 10.35
CA ALA A 8 7.57 7.60 10.21
C ALA A 8 7.79 8.24 11.59
N PRO A 9 8.84 7.83 12.32
CA PRO A 9 9.17 8.40 13.63
C PRO A 9 9.52 9.90 13.53
N PRO A 10 9.31 10.68 14.60
CA PRO A 10 9.58 12.12 14.60
C PRO A 10 11.08 12.43 14.44
N ASP A 11 11.94 11.49 14.81
CA ASP A 11 13.39 11.60 14.69
C ASP A 11 13.89 11.31 13.28
N TRP A 12 14.63 12.28 12.71
CA TRP A 12 15.18 12.15 11.36
C TRP A 12 16.33 11.14 11.22
N GLN A 13 16.85 10.62 12.32
CA GLN A 13 17.87 9.57 12.30
C GLN A 13 17.27 8.16 12.20
N VAL A 14 15.99 8.00 12.54
CA VAL A 14 15.36 6.68 12.53
C VAL A 14 14.87 6.34 11.12
N VAL A 15 15.12 5.10 10.72
CA VAL A 15 14.80 4.60 9.38
C VAL A 15 13.29 4.34 9.32
N PRO A 16 12.53 5.02 8.44
CA PRO A 16 11.10 4.78 8.33
C PRO A 16 10.85 3.39 7.74
N THR A 17 9.73 2.80 8.12
CA THR A 17 9.28 1.52 7.58
C THR A 17 7.87 1.67 7.04
N ALA A 18 7.54 0.88 6.03
CA ALA A 18 6.20 0.82 5.49
C ALA A 18 5.85 -0.62 5.15
N HIS A 19 4.58 -0.96 5.33
CA HIS A 19 4.03 -2.25 5.02
C HIS A 19 2.73 -2.03 4.26
N SER A 20 2.67 -2.55 3.05
CA SER A 20 1.45 -2.58 2.26
C SER A 20 0.97 -4.02 2.12
N TRP A 21 -0.32 -4.21 2.32
CA TRP A 21 -0.96 -5.50 2.05
C TRP A 21 -2.31 -5.29 1.37
N CYS A 22 -2.69 -6.26 0.55
CA CYS A 22 -3.96 -6.29 -0.16
C CYS A 22 -4.55 -7.69 -0.10
N GLN A 23 -5.88 -7.76 0.00
CA GLN A 23 -6.62 -9.03 -0.07
C GLN A 23 -6.42 -9.81 -1.37
N CYS A 24 -5.83 -9.20 -2.41
CA CYS A 24 -5.49 -9.89 -3.66
C CYS A 24 -4.25 -10.80 -3.53
N GLY A 25 -3.61 -10.84 -2.36
CA GLY A 25 -2.39 -11.60 -2.10
C GLY A 25 -1.10 -10.77 -2.19
N ARG A 26 -1.20 -9.45 -2.35
CA ARG A 26 -0.03 -8.55 -2.29
C ARG A 26 0.37 -8.32 -0.83
N ASP A 27 1.61 -8.65 -0.48
CA ASP A 27 2.23 -8.29 0.81
C ASP A 27 3.65 -7.77 0.52
N GLU A 28 3.91 -6.51 0.80
CA GLU A 28 5.19 -5.86 0.53
C GLU A 28 5.63 -4.99 1.69
N ARG A 29 6.89 -5.12 2.07
CA ARG A 29 7.51 -4.36 3.15
C ARG A 29 8.69 -3.55 2.62
N ALA A 30 8.76 -2.30 3.04
CA ALA A 30 9.82 -1.38 2.70
C ALA A 30 10.48 -0.81 3.95
N ILE A 31 11.79 -0.70 3.92
CA ILE A 31 12.60 -0.11 4.97
C ILE A 31 13.45 0.97 4.33
N GLY A 32 13.43 2.17 4.90
CA GLY A 32 14.17 3.34 4.45
C GLY A 32 13.37 4.25 3.52
N ARG A 33 13.68 5.55 3.59
CA ARG A 33 12.92 6.64 2.96
C ARG A 33 12.60 6.40 1.49
N LYS A 34 13.61 6.07 0.68
CA LYS A 34 13.44 5.84 -0.76
C LYS A 34 12.51 4.66 -1.04
N ARG A 35 12.67 3.56 -0.30
CA ARG A 35 11.84 2.36 -0.48
C ARG A 35 10.42 2.59 0.01
N VAL A 36 10.24 3.30 1.13
CA VAL A 36 8.93 3.70 1.65
C VAL A 36 8.18 4.56 0.62
N ALA A 37 8.83 5.59 0.07
CA ALA A 37 8.23 6.42 -0.96
C ALA A 37 7.85 5.62 -2.22
N ALA A 38 8.72 4.70 -2.65
CA ALA A 38 8.42 3.79 -3.76
C ALA A 38 7.24 2.85 -3.44
N LEU A 39 7.16 2.32 -2.23
CA LEU A 39 6.06 1.45 -1.80
C LEU A 39 4.73 2.21 -1.76
N VAL A 40 4.73 3.46 -1.31
CA VAL A 40 3.54 4.33 -1.35
C VAL A 40 3.06 4.53 -2.78
N ALA A 41 3.97 4.86 -3.70
CA ALA A 41 3.63 5.01 -5.12
C ALA A 41 3.10 3.70 -5.72
N ALA A 42 3.76 2.58 -5.42
CA ALA A 42 3.36 1.25 -5.87
C ALA A 42 1.98 0.85 -5.31
N HIS A 43 1.67 1.20 -4.05
CA HIS A 43 0.37 0.98 -3.44
C HIS A 43 -0.74 1.78 -4.15
N THR A 44 -0.48 3.05 -4.47
CA THR A 44 -1.45 3.90 -5.20
C THR A 44 -1.74 3.35 -6.59
N ALA A 45 -0.70 2.98 -7.35
CA ALA A 45 -0.87 2.34 -8.65
C ALA A 45 -1.55 0.96 -8.55
N HIS A 46 -1.28 0.24 -7.47
CA HIS A 46 -1.95 -1.02 -7.21
C HIS A 46 -3.43 -0.85 -6.95
N ARG A 47 -3.83 0.15 -6.17
CA ARG A 47 -5.23 0.37 -5.81
C ARG A 47 -6.10 0.57 -7.06
N ASP A 48 -5.58 1.26 -8.07
CA ASP A 48 -6.24 1.48 -9.36
C ASP A 48 -6.34 0.20 -10.20
N THR A 49 -5.25 -0.58 -10.23
CA THR A 49 -5.16 -1.82 -11.03
C THR A 49 -5.71 -3.07 -10.33
N CYS A 50 -6.00 -2.98 -9.03
CA CYS A 50 -6.38 -4.14 -8.23
C CYS A 50 -7.79 -4.60 -8.62
N THR A 51 -7.86 -5.77 -9.24
CA THR A 51 -9.13 -6.39 -9.66
C THR A 51 -10.09 -6.62 -8.50
N LEU A 52 -9.63 -6.88 -7.27
CA LEU A 52 -10.52 -6.99 -6.10
C LEU A 52 -11.09 -5.64 -5.63
N HIS A 53 -10.44 -4.51 -5.97
CA HIS A 53 -10.98 -3.18 -5.73
C HIS A 53 -11.95 -2.80 -6.87
N SER A 54 -11.48 -2.91 -8.12
CA SER A 54 -12.27 -2.64 -9.32
C SER A 54 -13.52 -3.52 -9.42
N SER A 55 -13.43 -4.80 -9.04
CA SER A 55 -14.57 -5.73 -9.03
C SER A 55 -15.58 -5.46 -7.91
N GLN A 56 -15.25 -4.63 -6.91
CA GLN A 56 -16.24 -4.13 -5.95
C GLN A 56 -17.01 -2.93 -6.50
N GLU A 57 -16.39 -2.10 -7.33
CA GLU A 57 -17.06 -0.98 -8.03
C GLU A 57 -17.99 -1.48 -9.17
N GLY A 58 -17.85 -2.75 -9.58
CA GLY A 58 -18.74 -3.43 -10.52
C GLY A 58 -19.88 -4.25 -9.90
N ARG A 59 -19.99 -4.35 -8.56
CA ARG A 59 -21.19 -4.90 -7.92
C ARG A 59 -22.22 -3.79 -7.67
N VAL A 60 -22.80 -3.31 -8.76
CA VAL A 60 -24.22 -2.91 -8.74
C VAL A 60 -24.99 -4.20 -8.48
N ALA A 61 -25.41 -4.43 -7.24
CA ALA A 61 -26.34 -5.49 -6.91
C ALA A 61 -27.70 -5.13 -7.51
N ALA A 62 -28.20 -6.01 -8.38
CA ALA A 62 -29.57 -6.05 -8.88
C ALA A 62 -30.57 -6.39 -7.77
#